data_AF-A0A9P1BL60-F1
#
_entry.id   AF-A0A9P1BL60-F1
#
_cell.length_a   1.000
_cell.length_b   1.000
_cell.length_c   1.000
_cell.angle_alpha   90.00
_cell.angle_beta   90.00
_cell.angle_gamma   90.00
#
_symmetry.space_group_name_H-M   'P 1'
#
loop_
_entity.id
_entity.type
_entity.pdbx_description
1 polymer ?
#
loop_
_entity_poly.entity_id
_entity_poly.type
_entity_poly.pdbx_seq_one_letter_code
_entity_poly.pdbx_strand_id
1 'polypeptide(L)'
;MESVAGRELLGQHLPIHGRGLQLVKAILVQLGYKATKLWKTWFATAVAVICATQLGRWRRKSDSSPPQFRIESCRRKRFTDLLQTAGRFAAGSEIVVLFVASGLNAWLMLYKAWLMREFVTGQNLGRWKEWFKALAKFPFAILASALLSQTTKYVQARVSMLWRKTATSSLLRSYFSNMNYYKLLHHGSVRIEDVDVRICSDVRSGCDALTGVLISGLSGVMMASFSTWALYQRRGLSAVFLPYIYSFIIVPLSYRLTSPDWSVSRLVQKANAAYQQALTRVEQAGESPPLIA
;
A
#
# COMPACT_ATOMS: atom_id res chain seq x y z
N MET A 1 37.15 4.56 34.52
CA MET A 1 37.36 5.14 33.17
C MET A 1 36.28 4.63 32.19
N GLU A 2 35.00 4.93 32.42
CA GLU A 2 33.88 4.34 31.64
C GLU A 2 32.98 5.38 30.94
N SER A 3 33.33 6.67 31.01
CA SER A 3 32.47 7.79 30.57
C SER A 3 32.76 8.33 29.17
N VAL A 4 33.55 7.61 28.38
CA VAL A 4 33.99 8.01 27.02
C VAL A 4 33.31 7.18 25.92
N ALA A 5 33.12 5.87 26.12
CA ALA A 5 32.48 4.99 25.13
C ALA A 5 31.02 5.36 24.78
N GLY A 6 30.32 6.09 25.66
CA GLY A 6 28.96 6.58 25.43
C GLY A 6 28.85 7.81 24.51
N ARG A 7 29.95 8.53 24.24
CA ARG A 7 29.90 9.83 23.53
C ARG A 7 29.93 9.70 22.00
N GLU A 8 30.53 8.65 21.47
CA GLU A 8 30.60 8.46 20.00
C GLU A 8 29.32 7.84 19.40
N LEU A 9 28.49 7.18 20.22
CA LEU A 9 27.28 6.48 19.77
C LEU A 9 26.16 7.37 19.21
N LEU A 10 26.22 8.69 19.41
CA LEU A 10 25.14 9.62 19.00
C LEU A 10 25.59 10.73 18.04
N GLY A 11 26.91 10.97 17.88
CA GLY A 11 27.45 12.08 17.09
C GLY A 11 27.39 11.90 15.58
N GLN A 12 27.45 10.67 15.07
CA GLN A 12 27.43 10.39 13.62
C GLN A 12 26.08 9.91 13.08
N HIS A 13 25.06 9.76 13.94
CA HIS A 13 23.90 8.94 13.61
C HIS A 13 22.77 9.61 12.83
N LEU A 14 22.93 10.87 12.38
CA LEU A 14 21.88 11.55 11.61
C LEU A 14 22.29 12.48 10.44
N PRO A 15 22.92 11.95 9.38
CA PRO A 15 22.85 12.58 8.07
C PRO A 15 21.47 12.35 7.42
N ILE A 16 20.39 12.93 7.98
CA ILE A 16 19.11 13.10 7.25
C ILE A 16 19.23 14.33 6.35
N HIS A 17 20.11 14.19 5.36
CA HIS A 17 20.19 15.04 4.18
C HIS A 17 20.43 14.17 2.94
N GLY A 18 19.69 14.47 1.87
CA GLY A 18 19.89 13.90 0.51
C GLY A 18 19.53 12.43 0.27
N ARG A 19 19.97 11.47 1.10
CA ARG A 19 20.10 10.06 0.65
C ARG A 19 18.85 9.18 0.79
N GLY A 20 17.91 9.50 1.68
CA GLY A 20 16.64 8.77 1.77
C GLY A 20 15.81 8.83 0.47
N LEU A 21 15.91 9.93 -0.27
CA LEU A 21 15.21 10.15 -1.54
C LEU A 21 15.76 9.26 -2.67
N GLN A 22 17.08 9.03 -2.71
CA GLN A 22 17.67 8.08 -3.66
C GLN A 22 17.35 6.63 -3.31
N LEU A 23 17.23 6.29 -2.02
CA LEU A 23 16.79 4.96 -1.60
C LEU A 23 15.33 4.70 -1.99
N VAL A 24 14.45 5.72 -1.89
CA VAL A 24 13.05 5.63 -2.37
C VAL A 24 12.96 5.65 -3.90
N LYS A 25 13.75 6.47 -4.62
CA LYS A 25 13.86 6.38 -6.09
C LYS A 25 14.37 5.00 -6.53
N ALA A 26 15.39 4.45 -5.88
CA ALA A 26 15.90 3.12 -6.19
C ALA A 26 14.88 2.02 -5.85
N ILE A 27 14.10 2.16 -4.78
CA ILE A 27 13.02 1.24 -4.42
C ILE A 27 11.84 1.36 -5.40
N LEU A 28 11.45 2.55 -5.85
CA LEU A 28 10.36 2.75 -6.82
C LEU A 28 10.76 2.39 -8.26
N VAL A 29 11.99 2.68 -8.67
CA VAL A 29 12.53 2.23 -9.97
C VAL A 29 12.78 0.73 -9.94
N GLN A 30 13.30 0.15 -8.85
CA GLN A 30 13.28 -1.30 -8.69
C GLN A 30 11.87 -1.85 -8.60
N LEU A 31 10.87 -1.18 -8.01
CA LEU A 31 9.49 -1.68 -7.97
C LEU A 31 8.79 -1.55 -9.31
N GLY A 32 9.09 -0.56 -10.15
CA GLY A 32 8.56 -0.44 -11.52
C GLY A 32 9.23 -1.41 -12.50
N TYR A 33 10.56 -1.47 -12.47
CA TYR A 33 11.35 -2.41 -13.30
C TYR A 33 11.20 -3.85 -12.81
N LYS A 34 11.07 -4.07 -11.49
CA LYS A 34 10.58 -5.35 -10.99
C LYS A 34 9.10 -5.50 -11.24
N ALA A 35 8.19 -4.52 -11.26
CA ALA A 35 6.77 -4.80 -11.54
C ALA A 35 6.56 -5.37 -12.95
N THR A 36 7.28 -4.87 -13.96
CA THR A 36 7.23 -5.44 -15.31
C THR A 36 7.93 -6.81 -15.39
N LYS A 37 9.05 -7.01 -14.68
CA LYS A 37 9.73 -8.31 -14.58
C LYS A 37 8.95 -9.31 -13.71
N LEU A 38 8.27 -8.86 -12.66
CA LEU A 38 7.37 -9.53 -11.72
C LEU A 38 5.99 -9.71 -12.31
N TRP A 39 5.59 -9.07 -13.40
CA TRP A 39 4.38 -9.47 -14.10
C TRP A 39 4.64 -10.77 -14.87
N LYS A 40 5.79 -10.82 -15.57
CA LYS A 40 6.29 -12.05 -16.21
C LYS A 40 6.70 -13.10 -15.19
N THR A 41 7.38 -12.73 -14.09
CA THR A 41 7.79 -13.67 -13.05
C THR A 41 6.74 -13.92 -11.97
N TRP A 42 5.67 -13.14 -11.75
CA TRP A 42 4.53 -13.60 -10.91
C TRP A 42 3.68 -14.60 -11.67
N PHE A 43 3.54 -14.50 -12.99
CA PHE A 43 2.91 -15.58 -13.75
C PHE A 43 3.75 -16.87 -13.63
N ALA A 44 5.07 -16.76 -13.80
CA ALA A 44 5.98 -17.92 -13.66
C ALA A 44 6.21 -18.38 -12.20
N THR A 45 6.13 -17.50 -11.19
CA THR A 45 6.32 -17.84 -9.76
C THR A 45 5.04 -18.09 -9.02
N ALA A 46 3.85 -17.71 -9.50
CA ALA A 46 2.61 -18.31 -9.02
C ALA A 46 2.64 -19.82 -9.34
N VAL A 47 3.03 -20.17 -10.58
CA VAL A 47 3.27 -21.56 -10.98
C VAL A 47 4.44 -22.18 -10.20
N ALA A 48 5.59 -21.51 -10.12
CA ALA A 48 6.77 -22.09 -9.47
C ALA A 48 6.75 -22.07 -7.93
N VAL A 49 5.94 -21.25 -7.24
CA VAL A 49 5.77 -21.30 -5.77
C VAL A 49 4.76 -22.38 -5.37
N ILE A 50 3.80 -22.69 -6.24
CA ILE A 50 2.99 -23.91 -6.12
C ILE A 50 3.87 -25.16 -6.30
N CYS A 51 4.88 -25.14 -7.20
CA CYS A 51 5.85 -26.26 -7.31
C CYS A 51 6.94 -26.27 -6.21
N ALA A 52 7.44 -25.11 -5.77
CA ALA A 52 8.59 -25.01 -4.86
C ALA A 52 8.23 -25.17 -3.37
N THR A 53 6.95 -25.30 -3.04
CA THR A 53 6.50 -25.65 -1.68
C THR A 53 6.73 -27.13 -1.33
N GLN A 54 7.24 -27.95 -2.27
CA GLN A 54 7.51 -29.40 -2.06
C GLN A 54 9.00 -29.81 -2.05
N LEU A 55 9.94 -28.95 -2.46
CA LEU A 55 11.37 -29.31 -2.54
C LEU A 55 12.22 -28.54 -1.54
N GLY A 56 12.28 -29.08 -0.33
CA GLY A 56 13.19 -28.61 0.72
C GLY A 56 14.59 -29.22 0.62
N ARG A 57 15.51 -28.58 1.37
CA ARG A 57 16.92 -28.97 1.64
C ARG A 57 17.92 -28.60 0.54
N TRP A 58 19.19 -28.60 0.96
CA TRP A 58 20.42 -28.21 0.27
C TRP A 58 20.71 -26.71 0.13
N ARG A 59 21.88 -26.16 0.52
CA ARG A 59 22.87 -26.33 1.61
C ARG A 59 23.90 -25.19 1.40
N ARG A 60 24.55 -24.69 2.45
CA ARG A 60 25.50 -23.55 2.41
C ARG A 60 26.86 -23.89 1.76
N LYS A 61 27.49 -22.90 1.11
CA LYS A 61 28.88 -22.39 1.29
C LYS A 61 28.98 -21.04 0.53
N SER A 62 29.58 -19.94 1.04
CA SER A 62 31.02 -19.63 1.27
C SER A 62 31.86 -19.80 -0.02
N ASP A 63 32.76 -18.91 -0.46
CA ASP A 63 33.44 -17.69 0.08
C ASP A 63 34.03 -16.87 -1.11
N SER A 64 34.56 -15.64 -1.06
CA SER A 64 34.57 -14.49 -0.11
C SER A 64 35.12 -13.22 -0.85
N SER A 65 35.12 -12.01 -0.25
CA SER A 65 35.86 -10.81 -0.72
C SER A 65 35.97 -9.73 0.39
N PRO A 66 36.97 -8.80 0.37
CA PRO A 66 37.55 -8.20 1.58
C PRO A 66 36.92 -6.84 2.03
N PRO A 67 37.38 -6.19 3.13
CA PRO A 67 36.49 -5.63 4.14
C PRO A 67 35.87 -4.28 3.77
N GLN A 68 34.56 -4.19 3.89
CA GLN A 68 33.86 -2.93 4.12
C GLN A 68 33.15 -2.96 5.47
N PHE A 69 33.26 -1.84 6.18
CA PHE A 69 32.97 -1.61 7.60
C PHE A 69 31.74 -2.39 8.14
N ARG A 70 31.99 -3.35 9.04
CA ARG A 70 30.98 -4.22 9.64
C ARG A 70 30.30 -3.52 10.82
N ILE A 71 29.14 -2.92 10.60
CA ILE A 71 28.21 -2.58 11.69
C ILE A 71 27.29 -3.79 11.90
N GLU A 72 27.61 -4.60 12.90
CA GLU A 72 26.84 -5.80 13.22
C GLU A 72 25.62 -5.51 14.12
N SER A 73 24.53 -6.23 13.82
CA SER A 73 23.47 -6.58 14.78
C SER A 73 22.80 -5.48 15.62
N CYS A 74 22.21 -4.46 14.98
CA CYS A 74 20.92 -3.95 15.47
C CYS A 74 19.85 -4.08 14.38
N ARG A 75 18.87 -4.97 14.62
CA ARG A 75 17.94 -5.50 13.61
C ARG A 75 16.96 -4.43 13.15
N ARG A 76 17.37 -3.62 12.17
CA ARG A 76 16.60 -2.55 11.51
C ARG A 76 15.34 -3.10 10.84
N LYS A 77 14.29 -3.35 11.63
CA LYS A 77 12.94 -3.62 11.13
C LYS A 77 12.47 -2.39 10.36
N ARG A 78 12.43 -2.50 9.04
CA ARG A 78 11.86 -1.48 8.15
C ARG A 78 10.36 -1.37 8.46
N PHE A 79 9.71 -0.24 8.14
CA PHE A 79 8.26 -0.09 8.37
C PHE A 79 7.44 -1.21 7.69
N THR A 80 7.93 -1.69 6.55
CA THR A 80 7.45 -2.90 5.85
C THR A 80 7.47 -4.17 6.71
N ASP A 81 8.40 -4.30 7.65
CA ASP A 81 8.61 -5.50 8.46
C ASP A 81 7.69 -5.47 9.69
N LEU A 82 7.40 -4.27 10.21
CA LEU A 82 6.33 -4.03 11.19
C LEU A 82 4.96 -4.35 10.58
N LEU A 83 4.74 -3.95 9.32
CA LEU A 83 3.52 -4.27 8.58
C LEU A 83 3.43 -5.76 8.15
N GLN A 84 4.55 -6.40 7.79
CA GLN A 84 4.59 -7.83 7.49
C GLN A 84 4.31 -8.69 8.72
N THR A 85 4.79 -8.29 9.90
CA THR A 85 4.47 -8.98 11.16
C THR A 85 3.02 -8.73 11.59
N ALA A 86 2.47 -7.54 11.34
CA ALA A 86 1.05 -7.26 11.55
C ALA A 86 0.10 -8.00 10.59
N GLY A 87 0.42 -8.02 9.29
CA GLY A 87 -0.42 -8.61 8.26
C GLY A 87 -0.46 -10.14 8.26
N ARG A 88 0.54 -10.81 8.87
CA ARG A 88 0.71 -12.27 8.78
C ARG A 88 -0.34 -13.12 9.49
N PHE A 89 -0.99 -12.60 10.54
CA PHE A 89 -1.94 -13.37 11.36
C PHE A 89 -3.40 -12.90 11.29
N ALA A 90 -3.65 -11.62 11.00
CA ALA A 90 -5.01 -11.05 11.05
C ALA A 90 -5.68 -10.84 9.68
N ALA A 91 -4.96 -11.02 8.56
CA ALA A 91 -5.44 -10.63 7.23
C ALA A 91 -5.64 -11.79 6.24
N GLY A 92 -5.31 -13.03 6.59
CA GLY A 92 -5.36 -14.17 5.66
C GLY A 92 -6.77 -14.39 5.07
N SER A 93 -7.78 -14.52 5.92
CA SER A 93 -9.19 -14.66 5.51
C SER A 93 -9.68 -13.43 4.75
N GLU A 94 -9.39 -12.23 5.25
CA GLU A 94 -9.85 -10.97 4.66
C GLU A 94 -9.28 -10.74 3.26
N ILE A 95 -8.01 -11.10 3.03
CA ILE A 95 -7.36 -11.01 1.72
C ILE A 95 -7.98 -12.01 0.74
N VAL A 96 -8.34 -13.23 1.19
CA VAL A 96 -9.07 -14.20 0.35
C VAL A 96 -10.46 -13.68 0.01
N VAL A 97 -11.20 -13.11 0.97
CA VAL A 97 -12.52 -12.48 0.72
C VAL A 97 -12.39 -11.32 -0.26
N LEU A 98 -11.37 -10.45 -0.12
CA LEU A 98 -11.09 -9.37 -1.07
C LEU A 98 -10.75 -9.89 -2.47
N PHE A 99 -9.97 -10.98 -2.57
CA PHE A 99 -9.61 -11.61 -3.85
C PHE A 99 -10.85 -12.16 -4.56
N VAL A 100 -11.69 -12.90 -3.84
CA VAL A 100 -12.94 -13.46 -4.37
C VAL A 100 -13.93 -12.35 -4.74
N ALA A 101 -14.15 -11.36 -3.87
CA ALA A 101 -15.06 -10.25 -4.12
C ALA A 101 -14.60 -9.37 -5.30
N SER A 102 -13.29 -9.10 -5.40
CA SER A 102 -12.67 -8.38 -6.52
C SER A 102 -12.82 -9.14 -7.85
N GLY A 103 -12.59 -10.45 -7.84
CA GLY A 103 -12.77 -11.31 -9.02
C GLY A 103 -14.23 -11.35 -9.48
N LEU A 104 -15.17 -11.54 -8.55
CA LEU A 104 -16.61 -11.51 -8.83
C LEU A 104 -17.08 -10.14 -9.35
N ASN A 105 -16.56 -9.04 -8.80
CA ASN A 105 -16.91 -7.69 -9.26
C ASN A 105 -16.36 -7.43 -10.68
N ALA A 106 -15.14 -7.86 -11.00
CA ALA A 106 -14.58 -7.80 -12.35
C ALA A 106 -15.36 -8.66 -13.36
N TRP A 107 -15.78 -9.86 -12.95
CA TRP A 107 -16.67 -10.71 -13.75
C TRP A 107 -18.03 -10.06 -13.99
N LEU A 108 -18.66 -9.48 -12.96
CA LEU A 108 -19.93 -8.75 -13.08
C LEU A 108 -19.82 -7.49 -13.95
N MET A 109 -18.68 -6.80 -13.96
CA MET A 109 -18.42 -5.70 -14.90
C MET A 109 -18.51 -6.18 -16.35
N LEU A 110 -17.84 -7.30 -16.69
CA LEU A 110 -17.94 -7.89 -18.03
C LEU A 110 -19.33 -8.43 -18.35
N TYR A 111 -20.01 -9.03 -17.37
CA TYR A 111 -21.36 -9.54 -17.55
C TYR A 111 -22.36 -8.42 -17.86
N LYS A 112 -22.28 -7.28 -17.14
CA LYS A 112 -23.06 -6.07 -17.44
C LYS A 112 -22.73 -5.51 -18.83
N ALA A 113 -21.47 -5.50 -19.25
CA ALA A 113 -21.07 -5.07 -20.59
C ALA A 113 -21.60 -6.02 -21.70
N TRP A 114 -21.73 -7.31 -21.42
CA TRP A 114 -22.35 -8.28 -22.32
C TRP A 114 -23.88 -8.13 -22.37
N LEU A 115 -24.55 -7.92 -21.23
CA LEU A 115 -25.99 -7.60 -21.18
C LEU A 115 -26.31 -6.31 -21.95
N MET A 116 -25.48 -5.26 -21.82
CA MET A 116 -25.62 -4.03 -22.62
C MET A 116 -25.49 -4.30 -24.11
N ARG A 117 -24.62 -5.23 -24.53
CA ARG A 117 -24.54 -5.65 -25.93
C ARG A 117 -25.86 -6.28 -26.38
N GLU A 118 -26.40 -7.23 -25.61
CA GLU A 118 -27.69 -7.89 -25.95
C GLU A 118 -28.85 -6.89 -25.99
N PHE A 119 -28.89 -5.94 -25.06
CA PHE A 119 -29.88 -4.87 -25.03
C PHE A 119 -29.82 -4.01 -26.31
N VAL A 120 -28.65 -3.48 -26.67
CA VAL A 120 -28.49 -2.63 -27.87
C VAL A 120 -28.74 -3.41 -29.15
N THR A 121 -28.21 -4.63 -29.29
CA THR A 121 -28.46 -5.44 -30.50
C THR A 121 -29.89 -5.94 -30.59
N GLY A 122 -30.53 -6.23 -29.46
CA GLY A 122 -31.92 -6.66 -29.39
C GLY A 122 -32.88 -5.55 -29.86
N GLN A 123 -32.61 -4.31 -29.44
CA GLN A 123 -33.32 -3.13 -29.90
C GLN A 123 -33.11 -2.88 -31.40
N ASN A 124 -31.86 -2.85 -31.86
CA ASN A 124 -31.52 -2.52 -33.26
C ASN A 124 -31.97 -3.58 -34.28
N LEU A 125 -32.10 -4.85 -33.88
CA LEU A 125 -32.51 -5.97 -34.74
C LEU A 125 -33.98 -6.37 -34.54
N GLY A 126 -34.76 -5.63 -33.75
CA GLY A 126 -36.17 -5.97 -33.46
C GLY A 126 -36.38 -7.28 -32.68
N ARG A 127 -35.33 -7.82 -32.05
CA ARG A 127 -35.35 -9.11 -31.32
C ARG A 127 -35.91 -8.93 -29.91
N TRP A 128 -37.18 -8.49 -29.82
CA TRP A 128 -37.88 -8.14 -28.58
C TRP A 128 -37.75 -9.19 -27.47
N LYS A 129 -37.85 -10.49 -27.79
CA LYS A 129 -37.72 -11.59 -26.81
C LYS A 129 -36.36 -11.62 -26.09
N GLU A 130 -35.29 -11.17 -26.74
CA GLU A 130 -33.96 -11.07 -26.14
C GLU A 130 -33.78 -9.75 -25.40
N TRP A 131 -34.30 -8.66 -25.96
CA TRP A 131 -34.33 -7.35 -25.32
C TRP A 131 -35.01 -7.38 -23.95
N PHE A 132 -36.21 -7.98 -23.84
CA PHE A 132 -36.90 -8.16 -22.56
C PHE A 132 -36.11 -9.05 -21.58
N LYS A 133 -35.45 -10.12 -22.05
CA LYS A 133 -34.60 -10.98 -21.22
C LYS A 133 -33.37 -10.24 -20.69
N ALA A 134 -32.75 -9.38 -21.50
CA ALA A 134 -31.62 -8.56 -21.09
C ALA A 134 -32.06 -7.50 -20.06
N LEU A 135 -33.17 -6.80 -20.35
CA LEU A 135 -33.78 -5.79 -19.47
C LEU A 135 -34.10 -6.35 -18.07
N ALA A 136 -34.69 -7.55 -17.98
CA ALA A 136 -35.02 -8.18 -16.71
C ALA A 136 -33.78 -8.60 -15.88
N LYS A 137 -32.69 -9.01 -16.54
CA LYS A 137 -31.44 -9.43 -15.87
C LYS A 137 -30.57 -8.27 -15.40
N PHE A 138 -30.64 -7.13 -16.09
CA PHE A 138 -29.78 -5.96 -15.83
C PHE A 138 -29.90 -5.38 -14.41
N PRO A 139 -31.10 -5.12 -13.83
CA PRO A 139 -31.20 -4.59 -12.46
C PRO A 139 -30.64 -5.57 -11.41
N PHE A 140 -30.83 -6.87 -11.60
CA PHE A 140 -30.25 -7.88 -10.71
C PHE A 140 -28.71 -7.88 -10.76
N ALA A 141 -28.12 -7.77 -11.96
CA ALA A 141 -26.67 -7.65 -12.12
C ALA A 141 -26.10 -6.35 -11.53
N ILE A 142 -26.85 -5.24 -11.59
CA ILE A 142 -26.49 -3.99 -10.91
C ILE A 142 -26.50 -4.20 -9.40
N LEU A 143 -27.60 -4.70 -8.84
CA LEU A 143 -27.78 -4.91 -7.39
C LEU A 143 -26.69 -5.81 -6.82
N ALA A 144 -26.39 -6.93 -7.49
CA ALA A 144 -25.28 -7.81 -7.12
C ALA A 144 -23.94 -7.05 -7.09
N SER A 145 -23.62 -6.29 -8.15
CA SER A 145 -22.35 -5.53 -8.17
C SER A 145 -22.29 -4.40 -7.13
N ALA A 146 -23.43 -3.81 -6.76
CA ALA A 146 -23.51 -2.82 -5.68
C ALA A 146 -23.20 -3.46 -4.32
N LEU A 147 -23.82 -4.60 -4.00
CA LEU A 147 -23.56 -5.36 -2.77
C LEU A 147 -22.09 -5.79 -2.66
N LEU A 148 -21.51 -6.32 -3.74
CA LEU A 148 -20.09 -6.69 -3.78
C LEU A 148 -19.15 -5.48 -3.64
N SER A 149 -19.48 -4.34 -4.24
CA SER A 149 -18.71 -3.10 -4.11
C SER A 149 -18.71 -2.59 -2.66
N GLN A 150 -19.87 -2.58 -2.00
CA GLN A 150 -19.95 -2.18 -0.58
C GLN A 150 -19.25 -3.19 0.34
N THR A 151 -19.37 -4.49 0.06
CA THR A 151 -18.64 -5.55 0.80
C THR A 151 -17.13 -5.35 0.69
N THR A 152 -16.62 -5.04 -0.50
CA THR A 152 -15.20 -4.78 -0.74
C THR A 152 -14.71 -3.56 0.06
N LYS A 153 -15.49 -2.46 0.10
CA LYS A 153 -15.19 -1.27 0.91
C LYS A 153 -15.25 -1.54 2.42
N TYR A 154 -16.20 -2.36 2.87
CA TYR A 154 -16.30 -2.76 4.28
C TYR A 154 -15.07 -3.56 4.71
N VAL A 155 -14.67 -4.57 3.92
CA VAL A 155 -13.47 -5.37 4.22
C VAL A 155 -12.21 -4.52 4.11
N GLN A 156 -12.12 -3.55 3.18
CA GLN A 156 -11.04 -2.56 3.14
C GLN A 156 -10.86 -1.84 4.48
N ALA A 157 -11.93 -1.22 4.99
CA ALA A 157 -11.90 -0.48 6.24
C ALA A 157 -11.56 -1.40 7.43
N ARG A 158 -12.07 -2.63 7.43
CA ARG A 158 -11.75 -3.63 8.46
C ARG A 158 -10.26 -4.01 8.46
N VAL A 159 -9.67 -4.23 7.30
CA VAL A 159 -8.23 -4.51 7.16
C VAL A 159 -7.39 -3.31 7.58
N SER A 160 -7.76 -2.07 7.18
CA SER A 160 -6.99 -0.87 7.56
C SER A 160 -7.03 -0.64 9.07
N MET A 161 -8.17 -0.87 9.72
CA MET A 161 -8.30 -0.82 11.19
C MET A 161 -7.46 -1.88 11.90
N LEU A 162 -7.43 -3.13 11.42
CA LEU A 162 -6.62 -4.20 12.02
C LEU A 162 -5.12 -3.94 11.88
N TRP A 163 -4.69 -3.45 10.72
CA TRP A 163 -3.29 -3.05 10.49
C TRP A 163 -2.91 -1.85 11.37
N ARG A 164 -3.76 -0.82 11.45
CA ARG A 164 -3.57 0.34 12.33
C ARG A 164 -3.45 -0.09 13.80
N LYS A 165 -4.39 -0.89 14.32
CA LYS A 165 -4.35 -1.41 15.71
C LYS A 165 -3.01 -2.07 16.01
N THR A 166 -2.50 -2.89 15.09
CA THR A 166 -1.27 -3.65 15.29
C THR A 166 -0.01 -2.78 15.14
N ALA A 167 0.02 -1.90 14.14
CA ALA A 167 1.12 -0.96 13.92
C ALA A 167 1.26 0.03 15.08
N THR A 168 0.16 0.66 15.50
CA THR A 168 0.11 1.56 16.67
C THR A 168 0.51 0.81 17.94
N SER A 169 0.00 -0.40 18.20
CA SER A 169 0.40 -1.19 19.39
C SER A 169 1.90 -1.51 19.40
N SER A 170 2.50 -1.82 18.24
CA SER A 170 3.93 -2.10 18.11
C SER A 170 4.79 -0.84 18.33
N LEU A 171 4.34 0.31 17.82
CA LEU A 171 5.00 1.60 17.99
C LEU A 171 4.92 2.08 19.45
N LEU A 172 3.75 2.03 20.09
CA LEU A 172 3.58 2.42 21.50
C LEU A 172 4.45 1.58 22.43
N ARG A 173 4.53 0.25 22.21
CA ARG A 173 5.45 -0.62 22.96
C ARG A 173 6.91 -0.17 22.83
N SER A 174 7.34 0.27 21.65
CA SER A 174 8.71 0.78 21.44
C SER A 174 8.92 2.20 21.99
N TYR A 175 7.88 3.01 22.07
CA TYR A 175 7.90 4.40 22.54
C TYR A 175 7.95 4.50 24.07
N PHE A 176 7.17 3.67 24.77
CA PHE A 176 7.17 3.60 26.24
C PHE A 176 8.28 2.71 26.82
N SER A 177 8.87 1.81 26.02
CA SER A 177 10.04 1.02 26.45
C SER A 177 11.23 1.92 26.79
N ASN A 178 11.95 1.59 27.88
CA ASN A 178 13.24 2.18 28.26
C ASN A 178 13.26 3.73 28.35
N MET A 179 12.14 4.36 28.72
CA MET A 179 11.96 5.82 28.71
C MET A 179 12.29 6.47 27.35
N ASN A 180 12.06 5.76 26.23
CA ASN A 180 12.36 6.28 24.90
C ASN A 180 11.59 7.56 24.59
N TYR A 181 10.34 7.72 25.09
CA TYR A 181 9.59 8.97 25.01
C TYR A 181 10.38 10.18 25.55
N TYR A 182 10.98 10.05 26.75
CA TYR A 182 11.78 11.10 27.38
C TYR A 182 13.09 11.35 26.61
N LYS A 183 13.75 10.26 26.18
CA LYS A 183 15.00 10.35 25.40
C LYS A 183 14.79 11.04 24.05
N LEU A 184 13.67 10.78 23.37
CA LEU A 184 13.30 11.43 22.11
C LEU A 184 13.00 12.93 22.29
N LEU A 185 12.47 13.33 23.45
CA LEU A 185 12.12 14.72 23.76
C LEU A 185 13.32 15.56 24.21
N HIS A 186 14.23 14.98 25.02
CA HIS A 186 15.29 15.73 25.73
C HIS A 186 16.74 15.34 25.38
N HIS A 187 17.02 14.11 24.90
CA HIS A 187 18.39 13.57 24.80
C HIS A 187 18.78 13.03 23.41
N GLY A 188 17.90 13.14 22.41
CA GLY A 188 18.19 12.66 21.07
C GLY A 188 19.04 13.64 20.26
N SER A 189 20.15 13.18 19.68
CA SER A 189 20.78 13.86 18.53
C SER A 189 19.87 13.90 17.29
N VAL A 190 18.75 13.18 17.37
CA VAL A 190 17.63 13.14 16.43
C VAL A 190 16.40 13.72 17.11
N ARG A 191 16.23 15.05 17.06
CA ARG A 191 14.98 15.68 17.52
C ARG A 191 13.88 15.41 16.50
N ILE A 192 13.07 14.37 16.74
CA ILE A 192 11.87 14.11 15.95
C ILE A 192 10.77 15.01 16.51
N GLU A 193 10.46 16.09 15.80
CA GLU A 193 9.30 16.94 16.08
C GLU A 193 8.03 16.07 16.06
N ASP A 194 7.21 16.13 17.11
CA ASP A 194 5.80 15.69 17.13
C ASP A 194 5.62 14.17 16.98
N VAL A 195 6.39 13.39 17.74
CA VAL A 195 6.39 11.92 17.69
C VAL A 195 5.01 11.33 17.94
N ASP A 196 4.28 11.88 18.90
CA ASP A 196 2.90 11.55 19.27
C ASP A 196 1.91 11.86 18.14
N VAL A 197 1.96 13.07 17.57
CA VAL A 197 1.13 13.48 16.42
C VAL A 197 1.38 12.57 15.23
N ARG A 198 2.65 12.22 14.93
CA ARG A 198 3.01 11.29 13.85
C ARG A 198 2.54 9.87 14.11
N ILE A 199 2.71 9.35 15.32
CA ILE A 199 2.21 8.01 15.68
C ILE A 199 0.68 7.91 15.50
N CYS A 200 -0.05 9.00 15.73
CA CYS A 200 -1.50 9.04 15.53
C CYS A 200 -1.90 9.24 14.05
N SER A 201 -1.30 10.20 13.36
CA SER A 201 -1.70 10.64 12.02
C SER A 201 -1.03 9.86 10.89
N ASP A 202 0.30 9.73 10.88
CA ASP A 202 1.06 9.05 9.82
C ASP A 202 0.76 7.55 9.80
N VAL A 203 0.57 6.92 10.97
CA VAL A 203 0.24 5.47 11.03
C VAL A 203 -1.15 5.20 10.48
N ARG A 204 -2.13 6.07 10.77
CA ARG A 204 -3.48 5.99 10.21
C ARG A 204 -3.44 6.19 8.70
N SER A 205 -2.91 7.32 8.26
CA SER A 205 -2.80 7.69 6.84
C SER A 205 -2.04 6.63 6.03
N GLY A 206 -0.93 6.12 6.58
CA GLY A 206 -0.15 5.03 5.99
C GLY A 206 -0.94 3.73 5.85
N CYS A 207 -1.69 3.30 6.87
CA CYS A 207 -2.51 2.08 6.79
C CYS A 207 -3.67 2.22 5.79
N ASP A 208 -4.35 3.37 5.78
CA ASP A 208 -5.46 3.65 4.86
C ASP A 208 -4.94 3.75 3.40
N ALA A 209 -3.79 4.39 3.17
CA ALA A 209 -3.15 4.45 1.86
C ALA A 209 -2.67 3.08 1.37
N LEU A 210 -2.03 2.28 2.23
CA LEU A 210 -1.53 0.94 1.88
C LEU A 210 -2.66 -0.03 1.54
N THR A 211 -3.77 -0.01 2.29
CA THR A 211 -4.95 -0.84 1.98
C THR A 211 -5.66 -0.38 0.72
N GLY A 212 -5.75 0.95 0.49
CA GLY A 212 -6.24 1.52 -0.76
C GLY A 212 -5.43 1.08 -1.98
N VAL A 213 -4.09 1.11 -1.90
CA VAL A 213 -3.19 0.60 -2.96
C VAL A 213 -3.36 -0.91 -3.16
N LEU A 214 -3.44 -1.70 -2.08
CA LEU A 214 -3.62 -3.15 -2.18
C LEU A 214 -4.90 -3.53 -2.94
N ILE A 215 -6.03 -2.89 -2.61
CA ILE A 215 -7.33 -3.21 -3.21
C ILE A 215 -7.47 -2.63 -4.62
N SER A 216 -6.94 -1.41 -4.86
CA SER A 216 -6.90 -0.83 -6.20
C SER A 216 -6.04 -1.66 -7.14
N GLY A 217 -4.88 -2.15 -6.66
CA GLY A 217 -4.02 -3.06 -7.40
C GLY A 217 -4.68 -4.41 -7.69
N LEU A 218 -5.31 -5.02 -6.68
CA LEU A 218 -6.02 -6.30 -6.81
C LEU A 218 -7.21 -6.21 -7.78
N SER A 219 -8.02 -5.15 -7.68
CA SER A 219 -9.13 -4.89 -8.61
C SER A 219 -8.64 -4.57 -10.02
N GLY A 220 -7.52 -3.85 -10.16
CA GLY A 220 -6.90 -3.58 -11.45
C GLY A 220 -6.41 -4.87 -12.14
N VAL A 221 -5.73 -5.76 -11.41
CA VAL A 221 -5.24 -7.05 -11.94
C VAL A 221 -6.41 -7.97 -12.32
N MET A 222 -7.45 -8.06 -11.48
CA MET A 222 -8.65 -8.84 -11.81
C MET A 222 -9.35 -8.30 -13.06
N MET A 223 -9.59 -6.99 -13.12
CA MET A 223 -10.25 -6.38 -14.28
C MET A 223 -9.42 -6.54 -15.56
N ALA A 224 -8.09 -6.38 -15.49
CA ALA A 224 -7.19 -6.56 -16.63
C ALA A 224 -7.19 -8.02 -17.13
N SER A 225 -7.04 -8.99 -16.24
CA SER A 225 -7.00 -10.42 -16.62
C SER A 225 -8.31 -10.88 -17.26
N PHE A 226 -9.46 -10.58 -16.64
CA PHE A 226 -10.77 -10.91 -17.19
C PHE A 226 -11.04 -10.18 -18.53
N SER A 227 -10.70 -8.89 -18.63
CA SER A 227 -10.91 -8.11 -19.86
C SER A 227 -10.02 -8.59 -21.00
N THR A 228 -8.75 -8.94 -20.72
CA THR A 228 -7.85 -9.54 -21.71
C THR A 228 -8.35 -10.89 -22.19
N TRP A 229 -8.83 -11.76 -21.30
CA TRP A 229 -9.42 -13.04 -21.69
C TRP A 229 -10.66 -12.83 -22.58
N ALA A 230 -11.56 -11.92 -22.22
CA ALA A 230 -12.75 -11.60 -23.02
C ALA A 230 -12.42 -10.94 -24.37
N LEU A 231 -11.33 -10.18 -24.46
CA LEU A 231 -10.86 -9.57 -25.71
C LEU A 231 -10.21 -10.60 -26.64
N TYR A 232 -9.37 -11.48 -26.08
CA TYR A 232 -8.75 -12.60 -26.79
C TYR A 232 -9.81 -13.50 -27.44
N GLN A 233 -10.82 -13.91 -26.68
CA GLN A 233 -11.97 -14.71 -27.14
C GLN A 233 -12.73 -14.08 -28.33
N ARG A 234 -12.76 -12.74 -28.44
CA ARG A 234 -13.59 -12.01 -29.43
C ARG A 234 -12.84 -11.52 -30.66
N ARG A 235 -11.55 -11.23 -30.54
CA ARG A 235 -10.74 -10.55 -31.58
C ARG A 235 -9.35 -11.16 -31.79
N GLY A 236 -9.00 -12.21 -31.05
CA GLY A 236 -7.71 -12.87 -31.14
C GLY A 236 -6.56 -12.08 -30.49
N LEU A 237 -5.34 -12.55 -30.76
CA LEU A 237 -4.13 -12.13 -30.04
C LEU A 237 -3.67 -10.70 -30.38
N SER A 238 -3.91 -10.22 -31.61
CA SER A 238 -3.51 -8.88 -32.07
C SER A 238 -4.21 -7.76 -31.29
N ALA A 239 -5.51 -7.90 -31.03
CA ALA A 239 -6.29 -6.90 -30.28
C ALA A 239 -5.86 -6.78 -28.81
N VAL A 240 -5.29 -7.84 -28.23
CA VAL A 240 -4.85 -7.86 -26.83
C VAL A 240 -3.64 -6.96 -26.59
N PHE A 241 -2.71 -6.85 -27.55
CA PHE A 241 -1.51 -6.02 -27.37
C PHE A 241 -1.80 -4.52 -27.32
N LEU A 242 -2.83 -4.05 -28.03
CA LEU A 242 -3.16 -2.63 -28.17
C LEU A 242 -3.34 -1.89 -26.82
N PRO A 243 -4.22 -2.35 -25.88
CA PRO A 243 -4.36 -1.71 -24.57
C PRO A 243 -3.09 -1.81 -23.71
N TYR A 244 -2.28 -2.86 -23.86
CA TYR A 244 -1.03 -2.98 -23.12
C TYR A 244 0.03 -1.98 -23.61
N ILE A 245 0.18 -1.81 -24.93
CA ILE A 245 1.05 -0.79 -25.52
C ILE A 245 0.60 0.61 -25.08
N TYR A 246 -0.71 0.89 -25.14
CA TYR A 246 -1.29 2.14 -24.64
C TYR A 246 -0.93 2.38 -23.17
N SER A 247 -1.11 1.39 -22.29
CA SER A 247 -0.75 1.50 -20.87
C SER A 247 0.75 1.73 -20.64
N PHE A 248 1.60 1.11 -21.45
CA PHE A 248 3.06 1.22 -21.36
C PHE A 248 3.57 2.62 -21.75
N ILE A 249 2.86 3.32 -22.65
CA ILE A 249 3.18 4.69 -23.05
C ILE A 249 2.56 5.72 -22.10
N ILE A 250 1.28 5.56 -21.78
CA ILE A 250 0.52 6.52 -20.95
C ILE A 250 1.06 6.59 -19.52
N VAL A 251 1.30 5.46 -18.86
CA VAL A 251 1.71 5.46 -17.44
C VAL A 251 2.99 6.27 -17.18
N PRO A 252 4.12 6.07 -17.90
CA PRO A 252 5.32 6.88 -17.69
C PRO A 252 5.14 8.34 -18.17
N LEU A 253 4.26 8.60 -19.15
CA LEU A 253 3.94 9.96 -19.58
C LEU A 253 3.18 10.71 -18.47
N SER A 254 2.15 10.11 -17.87
CA SER A 254 1.42 10.65 -16.72
C SER A 254 2.35 10.89 -15.53
N TYR A 255 3.29 9.99 -15.24
CA TYR A 255 4.29 10.22 -14.17
C TYR A 255 5.26 11.37 -14.45
N ARG A 256 5.49 11.74 -15.72
CA ARG A 256 6.32 12.90 -16.09
C ARG A 256 5.53 14.21 -16.09
N LEU A 257 4.28 14.19 -16.55
CA LEU A 257 3.41 15.38 -16.62
C LEU A 257 2.82 15.75 -15.26
N THR A 258 2.54 14.76 -14.40
CA THR A 258 1.86 14.93 -13.12
C THR A 258 2.74 14.45 -11.96
N SER A 259 4.06 14.61 -12.06
CA SER A 259 4.97 14.25 -10.97
C SER A 259 4.63 15.06 -9.72
N PRO A 260 4.14 14.43 -8.63
CA PRO A 260 3.62 15.20 -7.50
C PRO A 260 4.75 15.84 -6.69
N ASP A 261 4.65 17.15 -6.48
CA ASP A 261 5.60 17.92 -5.67
C ASP A 261 5.46 17.58 -4.18
N TRP A 262 6.16 16.51 -3.81
CA TRP A 262 6.27 16.01 -2.44
C TRP A 262 6.91 17.03 -1.48
N SER A 263 7.61 18.05 -2.00
CA SER A 263 8.12 19.18 -1.23
C SER A 263 6.97 19.98 -0.60
N VAL A 264 5.99 20.41 -1.41
CA VAL A 264 4.80 21.14 -0.97
C VAL A 264 3.99 20.31 0.02
N SER A 265 3.79 19.02 -0.27
CA SER A 265 3.07 18.11 0.64
C SER A 265 3.75 18.01 2.03
N ARG A 266 5.08 17.97 2.09
CA ARG A 266 5.82 17.98 3.36
C ARG A 266 5.74 19.31 4.10
N LEU A 267 5.72 20.43 3.38
CA LEU A 267 5.55 21.75 3.99
C LEU A 267 4.16 21.89 4.62
N VAL A 268 3.11 21.46 3.92
CA VAL A 268 1.72 21.43 4.44
C VAL A 268 1.61 20.52 5.67
N GLN A 269 2.22 19.33 5.64
CA GLN A 269 2.25 18.43 6.81
C GLN A 269 2.95 19.05 8.02
N LYS A 270 4.10 19.71 7.82
CA LYS A 270 4.81 20.43 8.90
C LYS A 270 3.98 21.59 9.46
N ALA A 271 3.36 22.39 8.59
CA ALA A 271 2.52 23.51 9.01
C ALA A 271 1.31 23.04 9.85
N ASN A 272 0.64 21.97 9.42
CA ASN A 272 -0.48 21.39 10.16
C ASN A 272 -0.05 20.82 11.53
N ALA A 273 1.11 20.16 11.62
CA ALA A 273 1.64 19.64 12.89
C ALA A 273 2.03 20.77 13.87
N ALA A 274 2.64 21.84 13.37
CA ALA A 274 2.95 23.03 14.16
C ALA A 274 1.68 23.76 14.65
N TYR A 275 0.66 23.86 13.79
CA TYR A 275 -0.64 24.44 14.15
C TYR A 275 -1.34 23.64 15.25
N GLN A 276 -1.40 22.31 15.13
CA GLN A 276 -2.02 21.46 16.16
C GLN A 276 -1.31 21.55 17.52
N GLN A 277 0.03 21.60 17.55
CA GLN A 277 0.76 21.86 18.78
C GLN A 277 0.44 23.22 19.39
N ALA A 278 0.42 24.28 18.57
CA ALA A 278 0.11 25.62 19.05
C ALA A 278 -1.26 25.65 19.73
N LEU A 279 -2.26 25.00 19.14
CA LEU A 279 -3.58 24.83 19.73
C LEU A 279 -3.52 24.10 21.09
N THR A 280 -2.85 22.94 21.18
CA THR A 280 -2.74 22.20 22.46
C THR A 280 -2.00 22.97 23.56
N ARG A 281 -1.05 23.86 23.20
CA ARG A 281 -0.37 24.72 24.18
C ARG A 281 -1.27 25.84 24.68
N VAL A 282 -2.11 26.42 23.80
CA VAL A 282 -3.11 27.42 24.19
C VAL A 282 -4.19 26.80 25.08
N GLU A 283 -4.61 25.57 24.79
CA GLU A 283 -5.56 24.80 25.60
C GLU A 283 -5.00 24.54 27.02
N GLN A 284 -3.77 24.02 27.11
CA GLN A 284 -3.07 23.80 28.40
C GLN A 284 -2.81 25.10 29.17
N ALA A 285 -2.52 26.21 28.48
CA ALA A 285 -2.35 27.51 29.11
C ALA A 285 -3.68 28.12 29.58
N GLY A 286 -4.79 27.83 28.89
CA GLY A 286 -6.13 28.30 29.24
C GLY A 286 -6.72 27.64 30.51
N GLU A 287 -6.31 26.41 30.81
CA GLU A 287 -6.64 25.71 32.07
C GLU A 287 -5.73 26.10 33.24
N SER A 288 -4.64 26.83 32.99
CA SER A 288 -3.75 27.31 34.04
C SER A 288 -4.44 28.45 34.82
N PRO A 289 -4.57 28.38 36.15
CA PRO A 289 -5.08 29.51 36.92
C PRO A 289 -4.16 30.72 36.69
N PRO A 290 -4.70 31.96 36.59
CA PRO A 290 -3.86 33.13 36.44
C PRO A 290 -2.87 33.18 37.59
N LEU A 291 -1.58 33.22 37.28
CA LEU A 291 -0.53 33.41 38.27
C LEU A 291 -0.77 34.78 38.91
N ILE A 292 -1.31 34.76 40.13
CA ILE A 292 -1.47 35.96 40.96
C ILE A 292 -0.05 36.44 41.27
N ALA A 293 0.31 37.57 40.67
CA ALA A 293 1.59 38.27 40.86
C ALA A 293 1.53 39.18 42.09
#